data_AF-A0A3L7P1G8-F1
#
_entry.id   AF-A0A3L7P1G8-F1
#
_cell.length_a   1.000
_cell.length_b   1.000
_cell.length_c   1.000
_cell.angle_alpha   90.00
_cell.angle_beta   90.00
_cell.angle_gamma   90.00
#
_symmetry.space_group_name_H-M   'P 1'
#
loop_
_entity.id
_entity.type
_entity.pdbx_description
1 polymer ?
#
loop_
_entity_poly.entity_id
_entity_poly.type
_entity_poly.pdbx_seq_one_letter_code
_entity_poly.pdbx_strand_id
1 'polypeptide(L)'
;MARQSLPPTLVGLLTAAASLVGGARATAILLLADVPYDLHAVKSIVGKTPLIVASHKPDVQQACLEDKVTLVPLIHEPHTRQVQVSQALLEAIADNLVSTGDKVVVVYTAFDREHIDTISVISLSERLARLTTRDLQRLETHVPLETLRRVVDLAVEIGREGRESHKVGTLFVVGQHRKVIEMSHEGVHDPFRGYAAKER
;
A
#
# COMPACT_ATOMS: atom_id res chain seq x y z
N MET A 1 -24.71 0.11 7.39
CA MET A 1 -24.48 0.40 8.84
C MET A 1 -24.78 1.87 9.13
N ALA A 2 -25.07 2.24 10.39
CA ALA A 2 -25.28 3.64 10.76
C ALA A 2 -23.96 4.42 10.63
N ARG A 3 -23.92 5.41 9.73
CA ARG A 3 -22.76 6.29 9.56
C ARG A 3 -22.83 7.43 10.56
N GLN A 4 -21.68 7.80 11.14
CA GLN A 4 -21.60 8.93 12.04
C GLN A 4 -21.40 10.23 11.26
N SER A 5 -22.18 11.26 11.62
CA SER A 5 -21.99 12.62 11.10
C SER A 5 -20.63 13.16 11.52
N LEU A 6 -20.03 13.99 10.69
CA LEU A 6 -18.74 14.62 10.98
C LEU A 6 -18.89 15.70 12.06
N PRO A 7 -18.16 15.62 13.19
CA PRO A 7 -18.11 16.70 14.16
C PRO A 7 -17.57 18.00 13.51
N PRO A 8 -18.00 19.19 13.96
CA PRO A 8 -17.51 20.46 13.40
C PRO A 8 -15.98 20.59 13.42
N THR A 9 -15.34 20.10 14.49
CA THR A 9 -13.88 20.06 14.62
C THR A 9 -13.24 19.23 13.51
N LEU A 10 -13.79 18.04 13.22
CA LEU A 10 -13.29 17.17 12.16
C LEU A 10 -13.46 17.83 10.78
N VAL A 11 -14.58 18.52 10.53
CA VAL A 11 -14.77 19.28 9.28
C VAL A 11 -13.69 20.36 9.12
N GLY A 12 -13.39 21.10 10.19
CA GLY A 12 -12.31 22.08 10.21
C GLY A 12 -10.94 21.46 9.93
N LEU A 13 -10.64 20.32 10.57
CA LEU A 13 -9.38 19.61 10.38
C LEU A 13 -9.24 19.06 8.95
N LEU A 14 -10.29 18.47 8.38
CA LEU A 14 -10.28 17.97 7.00
C LEU A 14 -10.09 19.10 5.98
N THR A 15 -10.71 20.26 6.22
CA THR A 15 -10.54 21.45 5.39
C THR A 15 -9.10 21.98 5.45
N ALA A 16 -8.52 22.03 6.65
CA ALA A 16 -7.12 22.39 6.84
C ALA A 16 -6.17 21.37 6.19
N ALA A 17 -6.45 20.08 6.32
CA ALA A 17 -5.68 19.00 5.70
C ALA A 17 -5.69 19.11 4.17
N ALA A 18 -6.86 19.36 3.57
CA ALA A 18 -6.98 19.58 2.12
C ALA A 18 -6.16 20.79 1.64
N SER A 19 -6.13 21.87 2.42
CA SER A 19 -5.32 23.05 2.11
C SER A 19 -3.81 22.78 2.25
N LEU A 20 -3.42 22.02 3.27
CA LEU A 20 -2.03 21.65 3.54
C LEU A 20 -1.44 20.75 2.45
N VAL A 21 -2.26 19.97 1.74
CA VAL A 21 -1.77 19.11 0.65
C VAL A 21 -1.05 19.92 -0.41
N GLY A 22 -1.66 21.03 -0.86
CA GLY A 22 -1.03 21.93 -1.83
C GLY A 22 0.21 22.63 -1.28
N GLY A 23 0.11 23.20 -0.07
CA GLY A 23 1.21 23.94 0.55
C GLY A 23 2.44 23.08 0.90
N ALA A 24 2.21 21.86 1.36
CA ALA A 24 3.27 20.92 1.72
C ALA A 24 3.76 20.06 0.56
N ARG A 25 3.13 20.16 -0.62
CA ARG A 25 3.31 19.25 -1.77
C ARG A 25 3.12 17.78 -1.37
N ALA A 26 2.07 17.50 -0.60
CA ALA A 26 1.67 16.15 -0.27
C ALA A 26 0.88 15.50 -1.41
N THR A 27 0.89 14.17 -1.48
CA THR A 27 0.22 13.42 -2.55
C THR A 27 -1.13 12.85 -2.12
N ALA A 28 -1.35 12.67 -0.82
CA ALA A 28 -2.58 12.10 -0.27
C ALA A 28 -2.89 12.60 1.14
N ILE A 29 -4.15 12.41 1.54
CA ILE A 29 -4.61 12.51 2.93
C ILE A 29 -4.86 11.09 3.46
N LEU A 30 -4.27 10.75 4.59
CA LEU A 30 -4.55 9.53 5.34
C LEU A 30 -5.41 9.86 6.56
N LEU A 31 -6.60 9.29 6.63
CA LEU A 31 -7.52 9.41 7.77
C LEU A 31 -7.45 8.13 8.60
N LEU A 32 -6.96 8.23 9.84
CA LEU A 32 -7.04 7.13 10.80
C LEU A 32 -8.37 7.24 11.55
N ALA A 33 -9.31 6.36 11.21
CA ALA A 33 -10.70 6.42 11.70
C ALA A 33 -10.99 5.30 12.72
N ASP A 34 -11.63 5.68 13.83
CA ASP A 34 -12.10 4.72 14.85
C ASP A 34 -13.61 4.46 14.77
N VAL A 35 -14.33 5.23 13.96
CA VAL A 35 -15.78 5.14 13.76
C VAL A 35 -16.13 5.26 12.28
N PRO A 36 -17.25 4.65 11.84
CA PRO A 36 -17.65 4.65 10.44
C PRO A 36 -18.29 6.01 10.09
N TYR A 37 -17.45 7.01 9.83
CA TYR A 37 -17.90 8.33 9.39
C TYR A 37 -18.65 8.28 8.04
N ASP A 38 -19.41 9.32 7.74
CA ASP A 38 -19.92 9.59 6.40
C ASP A 38 -18.75 9.94 5.45
N LEU A 39 -18.23 8.92 4.76
CA LEU A 39 -17.08 9.06 3.87
C LEU A 39 -17.41 9.86 2.60
N HIS A 40 -18.69 9.98 2.23
CA HIS A 40 -19.10 10.87 1.14
C HIS A 40 -18.93 12.34 1.54
N ALA A 41 -19.33 12.69 2.77
CA ALA A 41 -19.09 14.03 3.31
C ALA A 41 -17.59 14.33 3.42
N VAL A 42 -16.77 13.36 3.87
CA VAL A 42 -15.31 13.51 3.90
C VAL A 42 -14.75 13.76 2.49
N LYS A 43 -15.15 12.94 1.50
CA LYS A 43 -14.75 13.11 0.09
C LYS A 43 -15.12 14.48 -0.47
N SER A 44 -16.30 15.00 -0.12
CA SER A 44 -16.74 16.34 -0.52
C SER A 44 -15.83 17.45 0.01
N ILE A 45 -15.38 17.33 1.27
CA ILE A 45 -14.48 18.30 1.91
C ILE A 45 -13.07 18.25 1.33
N VAL A 46 -12.50 17.05 1.16
CA VAL A 46 -11.13 16.88 0.65
C VAL A 46 -11.02 17.09 -0.86
N GLY A 47 -12.15 17.09 -1.56
CA GLY A 47 -12.27 17.40 -2.98
C GLY A 47 -11.55 16.40 -3.87
N LYS A 48 -10.61 16.88 -4.69
CA LYS A 48 -9.85 16.06 -5.64
C LYS A 48 -8.66 15.33 -5.00
N THR A 49 -8.38 15.58 -3.73
CA THR A 49 -7.23 15.00 -3.05
C THR A 49 -7.45 13.51 -2.81
N PRO A 50 -6.48 12.64 -3.13
CA PRO A 50 -6.57 11.23 -2.79
C PRO A 50 -6.78 11.02 -1.28
N LEU A 51 -7.87 10.33 -0.93
CA LEU A 51 -8.22 9.99 0.45
C LEU A 51 -7.96 8.51 0.68
N ILE A 52 -7.13 8.22 1.68
CA ILE A 52 -6.86 6.87 2.18
C ILE A 52 -7.42 6.79 3.59
N VAL A 53 -8.28 5.81 3.86
CA VAL A 53 -8.78 5.56 5.21
C VAL A 53 -8.04 4.36 5.79
N ALA A 54 -7.53 4.49 7.01
CA ALA A 54 -6.92 3.40 7.74
C ALA A 54 -7.71 3.11 9.01
N SER A 55 -7.97 1.83 9.31
CA SER A 55 -8.64 1.43 10.54
C SER A 55 -8.43 -0.04 10.88
N HIS A 56 -8.44 -0.35 12.18
CA HIS A 56 -8.48 -1.71 12.71
C HIS A 56 -9.91 -2.17 13.05
N LYS A 57 -10.89 -1.27 12.91
CA LYS A 57 -12.29 -1.51 13.28
C LYS A 57 -13.06 -2.13 12.10
N PRO A 58 -13.66 -3.31 12.26
CA PRO A 58 -14.33 -4.00 11.15
C PRO A 58 -15.51 -3.22 10.52
N ASP A 59 -16.24 -2.46 11.33
CA ASP A 59 -17.34 -1.60 10.88
C ASP A 59 -16.83 -0.44 10.00
N VAL A 60 -15.69 0.17 10.35
CA VAL A 60 -15.02 1.19 9.52
C VAL A 60 -14.50 0.60 8.22
N GLN A 61 -13.90 -0.60 8.27
CA GLN A 61 -13.42 -1.30 7.08
C GLN A 61 -14.58 -1.62 6.13
N GLN A 62 -15.68 -2.17 6.66
CA GLN A 62 -16.88 -2.45 5.88
C GLN A 62 -17.47 -1.18 5.27
N ALA A 63 -17.52 -0.09 6.03
CA ALA A 63 -17.96 1.22 5.56
C ALA A 63 -17.15 1.74 4.35
N CYS A 64 -15.83 1.56 4.37
CA CYS A 64 -14.97 1.95 3.25
C CYS A 64 -15.23 1.10 1.99
N LEU A 65 -15.48 -0.19 2.16
CA LEU A 65 -15.81 -1.10 1.06
C LEU A 65 -17.16 -0.74 0.40
N GLU A 66 -18.18 -0.45 1.21
CA GLU A 66 -19.50 -0.01 0.75
C GLU A 66 -19.40 1.28 -0.07
N ASP A 67 -18.65 2.28 0.43
CA ASP A 67 -18.55 3.62 -0.17
C ASP A 67 -17.48 3.72 -1.26
N LYS A 68 -16.82 2.59 -1.59
CA LYS A 68 -15.70 2.50 -2.54
C LYS A 68 -14.65 3.57 -2.24
N VAL A 69 -14.22 3.64 -0.99
CA VAL A 69 -13.13 4.50 -0.52
C VAL A 69 -11.88 3.64 -0.38
N THR A 70 -10.72 4.18 -0.76
CA THR A 70 -9.45 3.49 -0.58
C THR A 70 -9.22 3.18 0.89
N LEU A 71 -9.07 1.89 1.21
CA LEU A 71 -8.93 1.38 2.56
C LEU A 71 -7.56 0.74 2.74
N VAL A 72 -6.92 1.05 3.85
CA VAL A 72 -5.76 0.33 4.41
C VAL A 72 -6.21 -0.38 5.69
N PRO A 73 -6.42 -1.71 5.66
CA PRO A 73 -6.86 -2.44 6.83
C PRO A 73 -5.70 -2.63 7.82
N LEU A 74 -5.93 -2.30 9.09
CA LEU A 74 -4.98 -2.56 10.17
C LEU A 74 -5.39 -3.86 10.89
N ILE A 75 -4.53 -4.89 10.84
CA ILE A 75 -4.88 -6.25 11.29
C ILE A 75 -4.65 -6.47 12.81
N HIS A 76 -3.89 -5.58 13.45
CA HIS A 76 -3.61 -5.63 14.90
C HIS A 76 -4.02 -4.31 15.53
N GLU A 77 -4.38 -4.34 16.83
CA GLU A 77 -4.56 -3.14 17.64
C GLU A 77 -3.15 -2.70 18.12
N PRO A 78 -2.51 -1.70 17.50
CA PRO A 78 -1.22 -1.21 17.96
C PRO A 78 -1.48 -0.35 19.20
N HIS A 79 -0.70 -0.54 20.25
CA HIS A 79 -0.96 0.10 21.54
C HIS A 79 -0.95 1.63 21.50
N THR A 80 -0.35 2.27 20.48
CA THR A 80 -0.33 3.73 20.35
C THR A 80 -0.73 4.20 18.95
N ARG A 81 -1.31 5.40 18.91
CA ARG A 81 -1.72 6.10 17.68
C ARG A 81 -0.55 6.33 16.73
N GLN A 82 0.64 6.61 17.27
CA GLN A 82 1.85 6.77 16.48
C GLN A 82 2.22 5.48 15.73
N VAL A 83 2.06 4.32 16.36
CA VAL A 83 2.33 3.01 15.72
C VAL A 83 1.24 2.69 14.69
N GLN A 84 -0.03 3.01 14.98
CA GLN A 84 -1.11 2.89 13.99
C GLN A 84 -0.84 3.72 12.74
N VAL A 85 -0.43 4.98 12.90
CA VAL A 85 -0.02 5.83 11.78
C VAL A 85 1.19 5.26 11.04
N SER A 86 2.23 4.79 11.75
CA SER A 86 3.38 4.10 11.11
C SER A 86 2.90 2.95 10.23
N GLN A 87 2.10 2.06 10.80
CA GLN A 87 1.64 0.86 10.11
C GLN A 87 0.76 1.22 8.91
N ALA A 88 -0.18 2.14 9.07
CA ALA A 88 -1.04 2.60 7.99
C ALA A 88 -0.24 3.16 6.81
N LEU A 89 0.83 3.92 7.07
CA LEU A 89 1.70 4.43 6.00
C LEU A 89 2.52 3.32 5.33
N LEU A 90 2.97 2.31 6.10
CA LEU A 90 3.70 1.18 5.52
C LEU A 90 2.83 0.33 4.60
N GLU A 91 1.63 -0.02 5.06
CA GLU A 91 0.67 -0.76 4.26
C GLU A 91 0.25 0.06 3.03
N ALA A 92 0.06 1.39 3.17
CA ALA A 92 -0.23 2.26 2.03
C ALA A 92 0.90 2.28 0.97
N ILE A 93 2.17 2.21 1.40
CA ILE A 93 3.31 2.07 0.48
C ILE A 93 3.29 0.68 -0.16
N ALA A 94 3.09 -0.37 0.63
CA ALA A 94 3.02 -1.74 0.13
C ALA A 94 1.93 -1.85 -0.94
N ASP A 95 0.74 -1.32 -0.70
CA ASP A 95 -0.39 -1.34 -1.64
C ASP A 95 -0.22 -0.37 -2.83
N ASN A 96 0.92 0.30 -2.97
CA ASN A 96 1.23 1.29 -4.02
C ASN A 96 0.23 2.47 -4.05
N LEU A 97 -0.36 2.81 -2.89
CA LEU A 97 -1.24 3.97 -2.76
C LEU A 97 -0.45 5.28 -2.67
N VAL A 98 0.76 5.20 -2.14
CA VAL A 98 1.73 6.30 -1.99
C VAL A 98 3.15 5.78 -2.25
N SER A 99 4.04 6.65 -2.70
CA SER A 99 5.44 6.30 -2.99
C SER A 99 6.36 6.62 -1.82
N THR A 100 7.49 5.93 -1.70
CA THR A 100 8.48 6.13 -0.62
C THR A 100 9.05 7.56 -0.53
N GLY A 101 9.02 8.32 -1.64
CA GLY A 101 9.43 9.72 -1.70
C GLY A 101 8.33 10.74 -1.38
N ASP A 102 7.09 10.29 -1.16
CA ASP A 102 5.94 11.18 -1.02
C ASP A 102 5.86 11.84 0.37
N LYS A 103 5.07 12.91 0.43
CA LYS A 103 4.55 13.47 1.67
C LYS A 103 3.07 13.15 1.78
N VAL A 104 2.63 12.78 2.98
CA VAL A 104 1.22 12.45 3.27
C VAL A 104 0.74 13.32 4.43
N VAL A 105 -0.45 13.90 4.29
CA VAL A 105 -1.13 14.60 5.39
C VAL A 105 -1.95 13.58 6.16
N VAL A 106 -1.63 13.35 7.42
CA VAL A 106 -2.31 12.38 8.28
C VAL A 106 -3.23 13.09 9.25
N VAL A 107 -4.47 12.64 9.32
CA VAL A 107 -5.52 13.14 10.21
C VAL A 107 -5.90 12.01 11.15
N TYR A 108 -5.72 12.23 12.46
CA TYR A 108 -5.90 11.19 13.48
C TYR A 108 -6.12 11.80 14.87
N THR A 109 -6.45 10.96 15.84
CA THR A 109 -6.54 11.35 17.26
C THR A 109 -5.20 11.12 17.94
N ALA A 110 -4.63 12.13 18.61
CA ALA A 110 -3.39 12.02 19.37
C ALA A 110 -3.57 12.28 20.88
N PHE A 111 -4.44 13.21 21.28
CA PHE A 111 -4.61 13.62 22.68
C PHE A 111 -6.03 13.38 23.19
N ASP A 112 -7.05 13.58 22.36
CA ASP A 112 -8.44 13.22 22.66
C ASP A 112 -8.63 11.68 22.66
N ARG A 113 -9.77 11.20 23.16
CA ARG A 113 -10.14 9.77 23.13
C ARG A 113 -11.22 9.46 22.11
N GLU A 114 -12.07 10.42 21.80
CA GLU A 114 -13.29 10.23 21.02
C GLU A 114 -13.26 11.00 19.71
N HIS A 115 -12.58 12.15 19.70
CA HIS A 115 -12.57 13.03 18.54
C HIS A 115 -11.20 13.08 17.89
N ILE A 116 -11.19 13.22 16.56
CA ILE A 116 -9.97 13.52 15.81
C ILE A 116 -9.57 14.97 16.13
N ASP A 117 -8.32 15.16 16.54
CA ASP A 117 -7.78 16.42 17.04
C ASP A 117 -6.47 16.83 16.34
N THR A 118 -5.85 15.93 15.58
CA THR A 118 -4.47 16.09 15.12
C THR A 118 -4.35 15.98 13.61
N ILE A 119 -3.56 16.90 13.03
CA ILE A 119 -3.08 16.84 11.65
C ILE A 119 -1.55 16.82 11.69
N SER A 120 -0.94 15.96 10.88
CA SER A 120 0.52 15.89 10.73
C SER A 120 0.89 15.76 9.27
N VAL A 121 1.93 16.48 8.84
CA VAL A 121 2.53 16.29 7.52
C VAL A 121 3.74 15.38 7.68
N ILE A 122 3.73 14.23 7.02
CA ILE A 122 4.76 13.21 7.17
C ILE A 122 5.47 13.00 5.84
N SER A 123 6.79 13.19 5.83
CA SER A 123 7.65 12.77 4.72
C SER A 123 7.93 11.28 4.85
N LEU A 124 7.51 10.49 3.86
CA LEU A 124 7.71 9.05 3.89
C LEU A 124 9.20 8.70 3.81
N SER A 125 9.98 9.44 3.04
CA SER A 125 11.43 9.26 2.95
C SER A 125 12.14 9.38 4.31
N GLU A 126 11.81 10.42 5.08
CA GLU A 126 12.37 10.63 6.42
C GLU A 126 11.84 9.63 7.44
N ARG A 127 10.57 9.25 7.31
CA ARG A 127 9.95 8.27 8.22
C ARG A 127 10.54 6.88 8.01
N LEU A 128 10.73 6.47 6.76
CA LEU A 128 11.34 5.19 6.37
C LEU A 128 12.77 5.07 6.90
N ALA A 129 13.54 6.16 6.89
CA ALA A 129 14.91 6.18 7.42
C ALA A 129 15.00 5.89 8.93
N ARG A 130 13.88 6.01 9.67
CA ARG A 130 13.81 5.76 11.12
C ARG A 130 13.22 4.40 11.48
N LEU A 131 12.96 3.55 10.50
CA LEU A 131 12.31 2.27 10.72
C LEU A 131 13.30 1.16 11.04
N THR A 132 12.80 0.15 11.74
CA THR A 132 13.58 -1.06 12.00
C THR A 132 13.63 -1.96 10.77
N THR A 133 14.62 -2.85 10.69
CA THR A 133 14.71 -3.86 9.64
C THR A 133 13.43 -4.70 9.53
N ARG A 134 12.73 -4.93 10.64
CA ARG A 134 11.45 -5.67 10.67
C ARG A 134 10.32 -4.91 9.98
N ASP A 135 10.27 -3.59 10.13
CA ASP A 135 9.28 -2.74 9.47
C ASP A 135 9.54 -2.66 7.96
N LEU A 136 10.82 -2.60 7.56
CA LEU A 136 11.22 -2.63 6.16
C LEU A 136 10.93 -3.98 5.50
N GLN A 137 11.10 -5.10 6.21
CA GLN A 137 10.71 -6.42 5.72
C GLN A 137 9.20 -6.55 5.43
N ARG A 138 8.34 -5.78 6.11
CA ARG A 138 6.91 -5.72 5.78
C ARG A 138 6.65 -5.00 4.46
N LEU A 139 7.48 -4.02 4.10
CA LEU A 139 7.42 -3.35 2.80
C LEU A 139 7.93 -4.25 1.66
N GLU A 140 8.89 -5.12 1.96
CA GLU A 140 9.66 -5.80 0.92
C GLU A 140 9.05 -7.06 0.34
N THR A 141 7.94 -7.60 0.85
CA THR A 141 7.35 -8.77 0.19
C THR A 141 5.82 -8.84 0.26
N HIS A 142 5.16 -8.49 -0.85
CA HIS A 142 3.81 -9.00 -1.21
C HIS A 142 3.78 -10.52 -1.33
N VAL A 143 4.95 -11.15 -1.48
CA VAL A 143 5.10 -12.58 -1.65
C VAL A 143 5.55 -13.20 -0.32
N PRO A 144 4.72 -14.01 0.35
CA PRO A 144 5.12 -14.68 1.58
C PRO A 144 6.48 -15.38 1.44
N LEU A 145 7.31 -15.31 2.47
CA LEU A 145 8.65 -15.95 2.46
C LEU A 145 8.57 -17.44 2.13
N GLU A 146 7.51 -18.11 2.60
CA GLU A 146 7.22 -19.50 2.25
C GLU A 146 7.02 -19.70 0.75
N THR A 147 6.29 -18.79 0.09
CA THR A 147 6.08 -18.80 -1.36
C THR A 147 7.39 -18.58 -2.11
N LEU A 148 8.23 -17.64 -1.66
CA LEU A 148 9.56 -17.44 -2.24
C LEU A 148 10.42 -18.70 -2.12
N ARG A 149 10.43 -19.31 -0.93
CA ARG A 149 11.18 -20.56 -0.69
C ARG A 149 10.72 -21.68 -1.63
N ARG A 150 9.40 -21.91 -1.75
CA ARG A 150 8.86 -22.93 -2.66
C ARG A 150 9.27 -22.69 -4.12
N VAL A 151 9.27 -21.44 -4.57
CA VAL A 151 9.66 -21.09 -5.95
C VAL A 151 11.16 -21.37 -6.16
N VAL A 152 12.01 -21.01 -5.19
CA VAL A 152 13.45 -21.29 -5.26
C VAL A 152 13.72 -22.80 -5.25
N ASP A 153 13.08 -23.55 -4.36
CA ASP A 153 13.21 -25.00 -4.28
C ASP A 153 12.84 -25.66 -5.63
N LEU A 154 11.72 -25.23 -6.23
CA LEU A 154 11.29 -25.72 -7.55
C LEU A 154 12.26 -25.31 -8.67
N ALA A 155 12.81 -24.09 -8.63
CA ALA A 155 13.82 -23.64 -9.60
C ALA A 155 15.10 -24.48 -9.52
N VAL A 156 15.51 -24.88 -8.30
CA VAL A 156 16.65 -25.78 -8.07
C VAL A 156 16.37 -27.17 -8.64
N GLU A 157 15.16 -27.72 -8.43
CA GLU A 157 14.76 -29.00 -8.99
C GLU A 157 14.81 -29.00 -10.53
N ILE A 158 14.25 -27.96 -11.16
CA ILE A 158 14.27 -27.78 -12.62
C ILE A 158 15.70 -27.61 -13.13
N GLY A 159 16.53 -26.82 -12.45
CA GLY A 159 17.94 -26.64 -12.81
C GLY A 159 18.74 -27.94 -12.70
N ARG A 160 18.40 -28.80 -11.72
CA ARG A 160 19.01 -30.13 -11.58
C ARG A 160 18.65 -31.04 -12.74
N GLU A 161 17.40 -31.00 -13.21
CA GLU A 161 16.93 -31.80 -14.35
C GLU A 161 17.52 -31.30 -15.68
N GLY A 162 17.65 -29.98 -15.83
CA GLY A 162 18.30 -29.34 -16.98
C GLY A 162 19.82 -29.54 -17.06
N ARG A 163 20.43 -30.12 -16.02
CA ARG A 163 21.84 -30.52 -16.04
C ARG A 163 22.08 -31.48 -17.21
N GLU A 164 23.27 -31.42 -17.81
CA GLU A 164 23.68 -32.28 -18.94
C GLU A 164 23.04 -31.90 -20.30
N SER A 165 22.64 -30.63 -20.46
CA SER A 165 22.11 -30.06 -21.72
C SER A 165 20.70 -30.52 -22.09
N HIS A 166 19.94 -31.04 -21.13
CA HIS A 166 18.50 -31.25 -21.33
C HIS A 166 17.80 -29.90 -21.54
N LYS A 167 16.88 -29.84 -22.52
CA LYS A 167 16.09 -28.64 -22.84
C LYS A 167 14.95 -28.45 -21.83
N VAL A 168 15.29 -28.34 -20.56
CA VAL A 168 14.33 -28.22 -19.45
C VAL A 168 14.59 -26.90 -18.74
N GLY A 169 13.57 -26.05 -18.71
CA GLY A 169 13.62 -24.73 -18.09
C GLY A 169 12.23 -24.13 -18.01
N THR A 170 12.03 -23.19 -17.09
CA THR A 170 10.78 -22.45 -16.95
C THR A 170 11.05 -21.05 -16.44
N LEU A 171 10.09 -20.14 -16.67
CA LEU A 171 10.09 -18.81 -16.11
C LEU A 171 9.02 -18.70 -15.03
N PHE A 172 9.41 -18.18 -13.87
CA PHE A 172 8.49 -17.92 -12.77
C PHE A 172 8.13 -16.43 -12.71
N VAL A 173 6.85 -16.14 -12.53
CA VAL A 173 6.37 -14.80 -12.17
C VAL A 173 5.66 -14.91 -10.83
N VAL A 174 6.15 -14.20 -9.82
CA VAL A 174 5.62 -14.25 -8.45
C VAL A 174 5.14 -12.86 -8.04
N GLY A 175 3.90 -12.74 -7.57
CA GLY A 175 3.24 -11.46 -7.32
C GLY A 175 2.20 -11.10 -8.38
N GLN A 176 2.26 -9.89 -8.95
CA GLN A 176 1.28 -9.32 -9.89
C GLN A 176 1.34 -9.90 -11.32
N HIS A 177 1.20 -11.23 -11.46
CA HIS A 177 1.32 -11.94 -12.74
C HIS A 177 0.40 -11.42 -13.86
N ARG A 178 -0.83 -10.98 -13.54
CA ARG A 178 -1.76 -10.43 -14.54
C ARG A 178 -1.22 -9.18 -15.24
N LYS A 179 -0.65 -8.25 -14.45
CA LYS A 179 -0.03 -7.03 -14.98
C LYS A 179 1.22 -7.34 -15.80
N VAL A 180 2.00 -8.35 -15.39
CA VAL A 180 3.17 -8.81 -16.16
C VAL A 180 2.73 -9.38 -17.52
N ILE A 181 1.65 -10.16 -17.57
CA ILE A 181 1.09 -10.69 -18.82
C ILE A 181 0.66 -9.55 -19.75
N GLU A 182 -0.01 -8.52 -19.23
CA GLU A 182 -0.42 -7.34 -20.03
C GLU A 182 0.78 -6.59 -20.64
N MET A 183 1.95 -6.64 -20.02
CA MET A 183 3.18 -5.99 -20.50
C MET A 183 4.06 -6.95 -21.34
N SER A 184 3.72 -8.24 -21.40
CA SER A 184 4.49 -9.26 -22.11
C SER A 184 4.07 -9.33 -23.57
N HIS A 185 5.07 -9.41 -24.46
CA HIS A 185 4.86 -9.54 -25.89
C HIS A 185 5.48 -10.85 -26.38
N GLU A 186 4.86 -11.48 -27.38
CA GLU A 186 5.41 -12.68 -27.99
C GLU A 186 6.74 -12.38 -28.69
N GLY A 187 7.77 -13.15 -28.36
CA GLY A 187 9.05 -13.10 -29.06
C GLY A 187 8.99 -13.95 -30.33
N VAL A 188 9.30 -13.37 -31.49
CA VAL A 188 9.32 -14.09 -32.78
C VAL A 188 10.53 -15.03 -32.89
N HIS A 189 11.62 -14.73 -32.18
CA HIS A 189 12.86 -15.51 -32.20
C HIS A 189 13.09 -16.20 -30.85
N ASP A 190 13.55 -17.46 -30.89
CA ASP A 190 13.97 -18.21 -29.70
C ASP A 190 15.39 -17.77 -29.30
N PRO A 191 15.56 -17.00 -28.20
CA PRO A 191 16.85 -16.45 -27.82
C PRO A 191 17.86 -17.52 -27.39
N PHE A 192 17.41 -18.76 -27.12
CA PHE A 192 18.26 -19.85 -26.65
C PHE A 192 18.65 -20.84 -27.76
N ARG A 193 18.12 -20.68 -28.99
CA ARG A 193 18.36 -21.59 -30.12
C ARG A 193 19.76 -21.49 -30.72
N GLY A 194 20.46 -20.37 -30.55
CA GLY A 194 21.81 -20.17 -31.07
C GLY A 194 21.87 -20.09 -32.60
N TYR A 195 21.13 -19.16 -33.20
CA TYR A 195 21.08 -18.95 -34.66
C TYR A 195 22.46 -18.71 -35.29
N ALA A 196 22.66 -19.21 -36.51
CA ALA A 196 23.88 -18.98 -37.28
C ALA A 196 24.00 -17.49 -37.64
N ALA A 197 25.22 -17.00 -37.92
CA ALA A 197 25.48 -15.58 -38.21
C ALA A 197 24.70 -15.03 -39.42
N LYS A 198 24.17 -15.89 -40.29
CA LYS A 198 23.30 -15.51 -41.43
C LYS A 198 21.81 -15.43 -41.09
N GLU A 199 21.41 -16.00 -39.95
CA GLU A 199 20.02 -16.08 -39.47
C GLU A 199 19.74 -15.15 -38.27
N ARG A 200 20.79 -14.48 -37.77
CA ARG A 200 20.71 -13.43 -36.75
C ARG A 200 20.29 -12.10 -37.33
#